data_AF-A0A2H3B3F1-F1
#
_entry.id   AF-A0A2H3B3F1-F1
#
_cell.length_a   1.000
_cell.length_b   1.000
_cell.length_c   1.000
_cell.angle_alpha   90.00
_cell.angle_beta   90.00
_cell.angle_gamma   90.00
#
_symmetry.space_group_name_H-M   'P 1'
#
loop_
_entity.id
_entity.type
_entity.pdbx_description
1 polymer ?
#
loop_
_entity_poly.entity_id
_entity_poly.type
_entity_poly.pdbx_seq_one_letter_code
_entity_poly.pdbx_strand_id
1 'polypeptide(L)'
;MSSNYPPPGSPLPGDETLLVSESSGTVMDEIWEEYQNPSTSDQQTGDTVHNRSTKYRVQYYGEYELQATDVIAQEYECFTNRPSFTLQPQLLEAIQNTVNELQAALTVASTLIPLRSTWYRVDPNDTFMDLLKGTNNVKLLNAAWRGLVGRLKRGHRFLEKYTMEYECR
;
A
#
# COMPACT_ATOMS: atom_id res chain seq x y z
N MET A 1 0.10 36.48 58.76
CA MET A 1 -1.30 36.00 58.84
C MET A 1 -2.08 36.79 57.80
N SER A 2 -2.06 36.33 56.55
CA SER A 2 -3.08 35.46 55.94
C SER A 2 -4.32 36.25 55.50
N SER A 3 -4.44 36.48 54.20
CA SER A 3 -5.58 36.09 53.36
C SER A 3 -5.58 36.98 52.12
N ASN A 4 -5.44 36.39 50.94
CA ASN A 4 -5.90 36.99 49.68
C ASN A 4 -6.27 35.84 48.74
N TYR A 5 -7.54 35.45 48.79
CA TYR A 5 -8.18 34.73 47.68
C TYR A 5 -8.59 35.76 46.61
N PRO A 6 -8.33 35.51 45.32
CA PRO A 6 -8.92 36.30 44.25
C PRO A 6 -10.38 35.87 43.94
N PRO A 7 -11.17 36.76 43.31
CA PRO A 7 -12.62 36.63 43.13
C PRO A 7 -13.02 35.70 41.97
N PRO A 8 -14.30 35.26 41.89
CA PRO A 8 -14.78 34.41 40.81
C PRO A 8 -15.03 35.25 39.55
N GLY A 9 -14.33 34.96 38.46
CA GLY A 9 -14.62 35.60 37.17
C GLY A 9 -13.42 35.92 36.26
N SER A 10 -12.36 35.11 36.24
CA SER A 10 -11.33 35.20 35.20
C SER A 10 -11.36 33.95 34.32
N PRO A 11 -11.36 34.07 32.98
CA PRO A 11 -11.33 32.93 32.08
C PRO A 11 -9.98 32.21 32.21
N LEU A 12 -10.01 30.89 32.34
CA LEU A 12 -8.82 30.06 32.27
C LEU A 12 -8.21 30.14 30.87
N PRO A 13 -6.90 30.43 30.71
CA PRO A 13 -6.21 30.24 29.46
C PRO A 13 -5.77 28.76 29.41
N GLY A 14 -6.55 27.96 28.73
CA GLY A 14 -6.28 26.53 28.63
C GLY A 14 -7.42 25.78 27.97
N ASP A 15 -8.00 26.39 26.93
CA ASP A 15 -8.83 25.65 25.99
C ASP A 15 -7.88 25.14 24.92
N GLU A 16 -7.21 24.01 25.22
CA GLU A 16 -6.71 23.14 24.16
C GLU A 16 -7.95 22.56 23.48
N THR A 17 -8.54 23.35 22.58
CA THR A 17 -9.35 22.81 21.49
C THR A 17 -8.44 21.86 20.72
N LEU A 18 -8.45 20.60 21.13
CA LEU A 18 -8.17 19.47 20.25
C LEU A 18 -9.06 19.71 19.03
N LEU A 19 -8.44 20.18 17.95
CA LEU A 19 -8.99 20.08 16.61
C LEU A 19 -9.09 18.58 16.34
N VAL A 20 -10.17 17.97 16.83
CA VAL A 20 -10.68 16.73 16.30
C VAL A 20 -10.97 17.07 14.85
N SER A 21 -10.05 16.66 13.98
CA SER A 21 -10.25 16.71 12.55
C SER A 21 -11.58 16.01 12.29
N GLU A 22 -12.62 16.78 11.98
CA GLU A 22 -13.91 16.29 11.55
C GLU A 22 -13.73 15.64 10.16
N SER A 23 -13.13 14.46 10.14
CA SER A 23 -13.26 13.53 9.02
C SER A 23 -14.73 13.13 8.99
N SER A 24 -15.52 13.91 8.25
CA SER A 24 -16.94 13.65 8.02
C SER A 24 -17.15 12.48 7.04
N GLY A 25 -16.07 11.77 6.68
CA GLY A 25 -16.06 10.66 5.75
C GLY A 25 -16.43 9.35 6.43
N THR A 26 -16.99 8.43 5.65
CA THR A 26 -17.16 7.05 6.09
C THR A 26 -15.79 6.36 6.20
N VAL A 27 -15.70 5.26 6.95
CA VAL A 27 -14.48 4.43 6.99
C VAL A 27 -14.04 4.00 5.59
N MET A 28 -14.99 3.83 4.66
CA MET A 28 -14.69 3.51 3.26
C MET A 28 -14.02 4.67 2.52
N ASP A 29 -14.45 5.91 2.81
CA ASP A 29 -13.84 7.11 2.26
C ASP A 29 -12.40 7.27 2.78
N GLU A 30 -12.16 6.99 4.06
CA GLU A 30 -10.82 7.04 4.66
C GLU A 30 -9.87 6.04 3.99
N ILE A 31 -10.29 4.80 3.77
CA ILE A 31 -9.48 3.77 3.07
C ILE A 31 -9.19 4.21 1.63
N TRP A 32 -10.20 4.77 0.96
CA TRP A 32 -10.07 5.24 -0.40
C TRP A 32 -9.12 6.43 -0.48
N GLU A 33 -9.22 7.38 0.44
CA GLU A 33 -8.30 8.50 0.55
C GLU A 33 -6.88 8.04 0.87
N GLU A 34 -6.68 7.13 1.83
CA GLU A 34 -5.36 6.58 2.16
C GLU A 34 -4.71 5.88 0.94
N TYR A 35 -5.49 5.11 0.19
CA TYR A 35 -5.04 4.49 -1.07
C TYR A 35 -4.64 5.52 -2.13
N GLN A 36 -5.33 6.68 -2.16
CA GLN A 36 -5.05 7.77 -3.10
C GLN A 36 -3.94 8.71 -2.64
N ASN A 37 -3.80 8.91 -1.35
CA ASN A 37 -2.99 9.91 -0.66
C ASN A 37 -2.58 9.32 0.71
N PRO A 38 -1.53 8.50 0.77
CA PRO A 38 -1.09 7.93 2.03
C PRO A 38 -0.64 9.06 2.95
N SER A 39 -1.27 9.17 4.13
CA SER A 39 -0.87 10.13 5.16
C SER A 39 0.50 9.76 5.70
N THR A 40 1.53 10.53 5.37
CA THR A 40 2.88 10.32 5.92
C THR A 40 2.94 10.80 7.37
N SER A 41 2.65 9.92 8.31
CA SER A 41 2.76 10.18 9.74
C SER A 41 4.18 9.96 10.28
N ASP A 42 5.23 10.38 9.56
CA ASP A 42 6.61 10.29 10.05
C ASP A 42 7.13 11.66 10.48
N GLN A 43 6.76 12.07 11.70
CA GLN A 43 7.52 13.06 12.46
C GLN A 43 8.80 12.42 13.00
N GLN A 44 9.80 12.18 12.12
CA GLN A 44 11.23 12.07 12.42
C GLN A 44 11.90 11.33 11.27
N THR A 45 12.38 12.05 10.25
CA THR A 45 13.66 11.89 9.53
C THR A 45 13.56 12.75 8.27
N GLY A 46 14.52 13.66 8.08
CA GLY A 46 14.53 14.67 7.01
C GLY A 46 14.80 14.14 5.59
N ASP A 47 14.38 12.93 5.28
CA ASP A 47 14.37 12.38 3.91
C ASP A 47 12.91 12.18 3.50
N THR A 48 12.27 13.25 3.03
CA THR A 48 11.00 13.16 2.31
C THR A 48 11.23 12.45 0.97
N VAL A 49 11.36 11.13 1.00
CA VAL A 49 10.96 10.32 -0.15
C VAL A 49 9.47 10.58 -0.28
N HIS A 50 9.07 11.36 -1.28
CA HIS A 50 7.66 11.51 -1.63
C HIS A 50 7.10 10.10 -1.81
N ASN A 51 6.39 9.61 -0.78
CA ASN A 51 5.76 8.31 -0.80
C ASN A 51 4.58 8.44 -1.76
N ARG A 52 4.85 8.23 -3.06
CA ARG A 52 3.83 8.33 -4.10
C ARG A 52 2.72 7.35 -3.73
N SER A 53 1.48 7.79 -3.91
CA SER A 53 0.34 7.02 -3.45
C SER A 53 0.29 5.62 -4.01
N THR A 54 -0.33 4.70 -3.26
CA THR A 54 -0.52 3.32 -3.70
C THR A 54 -1.24 3.29 -5.05
N LYS A 55 -2.28 4.12 -5.24
CA LYS A 55 -2.97 4.28 -6.52
C LYS A 55 -2.02 4.65 -7.65
N TYR A 56 -1.16 5.64 -7.44
CA TYR A 56 -0.18 6.04 -8.45
C TYR A 56 0.76 4.88 -8.79
N ARG A 57 1.31 4.19 -7.79
CA ARG A 57 2.23 3.06 -8.00
C ARG A 57 1.55 1.91 -8.73
N VAL A 58 0.31 1.58 -8.39
CA VAL A 58 -0.49 0.57 -9.09
C VAL A 58 -0.68 0.93 -10.56
N GLN A 59 -0.97 2.19 -10.88
CA GLN A 59 -1.10 2.66 -12.26
C GLN A 59 0.24 2.63 -12.99
N TYR A 60 1.29 3.14 -12.36
CA TYR A 60 2.63 3.18 -12.91
C TYR A 60 3.14 1.78 -13.27
N TYR A 61 3.17 0.85 -12.30
CA TYR A 61 3.57 -0.53 -12.56
C TYR A 61 2.60 -1.26 -13.48
N GLY A 62 1.34 -0.85 -13.50
CA GLY A 62 0.34 -1.24 -14.48
C GLY A 62 0.85 -1.14 -15.92
N GLU A 63 1.46 -0.01 -16.26
CA GLU A 63 1.93 0.27 -17.62
C GLU A 63 3.44 0.04 -17.79
N TYR A 64 4.15 -0.31 -16.71
CA TYR A 64 5.58 -0.48 -16.73
C TYR A 64 6.00 -1.77 -17.43
N GLU A 65 6.75 -1.61 -18.52
CA GLU A 65 7.41 -2.72 -19.20
C GLU A 65 8.81 -2.94 -18.60
N LEU A 66 9.03 -4.15 -18.10
CA LEU A 66 10.28 -4.56 -17.47
C LEU A 66 11.44 -4.43 -18.48
N GLN A 67 12.47 -3.69 -18.09
CA GLN A 67 13.68 -3.49 -18.86
C GLN A 67 14.75 -4.53 -18.47
N ALA A 68 15.73 -4.73 -19.36
CA ALA A 68 16.85 -5.63 -19.09
C ALA A 68 17.67 -5.17 -17.85
N THR A 69 17.73 -3.87 -17.58
CA THR A 69 18.43 -3.28 -16.43
C THR A 69 17.75 -3.59 -15.10
N ASP A 70 16.47 -3.94 -15.12
CA ASP A 70 15.69 -4.24 -13.91
C ASP A 70 15.87 -5.69 -13.44
N VAL A 71 16.57 -6.50 -14.24
CA VAL A 71 16.82 -7.91 -13.97
C VAL A 71 18.29 -8.12 -13.65
N ILE A 72 18.54 -8.69 -12.49
CA ILE A 72 19.89 -9.06 -12.05
C ILE A 72 20.05 -10.57 -12.23
N ALA A 73 21.14 -10.95 -12.90
CA ALA A 73 21.64 -12.31 -12.83
C ALA A 73 22.44 -12.45 -11.52
N GLN A 74 21.91 -13.24 -10.58
CA GLN A 74 22.66 -13.66 -9.41
C GLN A 74 23.72 -14.69 -9.81
N GLU A 75 24.86 -14.67 -9.11
CA GLU A 75 25.87 -15.72 -9.24
C GLU A 75 25.24 -17.09 -9.00
N TYR A 76 25.81 -18.10 -9.65
CA TYR A 76 25.34 -19.48 -9.59
C TYR A 76 24.99 -19.88 -8.16
N GLU A 77 23.76 -20.35 -7.95
CA GLU A 77 23.42 -21.06 -6.72
C GLU A 77 24.45 -22.19 -6.56
N CYS A 78 25.14 -22.19 -5.42
CA CYS A 78 26.30 -23.07 -5.15
C CYS A 78 26.00 -24.57 -5.26
N PHE A 79 24.72 -24.94 -5.38
CA PHE A 79 24.25 -26.32 -5.51
C PHE A 79 23.70 -26.68 -6.89
N THR A 80 23.26 -25.72 -7.70
CA THR A 80 22.56 -26.01 -8.96
C THR A 80 23.38 -25.66 -10.20
N ASN A 81 24.43 -24.84 -10.05
CA ASN A 81 25.25 -24.34 -11.16
C ASN A 81 24.40 -23.76 -12.32
N ARG A 82 23.21 -23.23 -11.99
CA ARG A 82 22.32 -22.54 -12.92
C ARG A 82 22.29 -21.06 -12.59
N PRO A 83 22.22 -20.17 -13.60
CA PRO A 83 22.02 -18.75 -13.35
C PRO A 83 20.66 -18.55 -12.67
N SER A 84 20.63 -17.76 -11.61
CA SER A 84 19.40 -17.28 -10.97
C SER A 84 19.13 -15.85 -11.43
N PHE A 85 17.88 -15.54 -11.75
CA PHE A 85 17.43 -14.22 -12.17
C PHE A 85 16.45 -13.68 -11.14
N THR A 86 16.65 -12.43 -10.75
CA THR A 86 15.79 -11.72 -9.79
C THR A 86 15.58 -10.29 -10.26
N LEU A 87 14.54 -9.63 -9.75
CA LEU A 87 14.40 -8.19 -9.95
C LEU A 87 15.47 -7.43 -9.17
N GLN A 88 15.83 -6.25 -9.66
CA GLN A 88 16.64 -5.31 -8.92
C GLN A 88 16.01 -5.07 -7.52
N PRO A 89 16.79 -5.10 -6.43
CA PRO A 89 16.26 -5.02 -5.06
C PRO A 89 15.33 -3.84 -4.83
N GLN A 90 15.66 -2.67 -5.38
CA GLN A 90 14.84 -1.46 -5.24
C GLN A 90 13.47 -1.61 -5.92
N LEU A 91 13.42 -2.19 -7.12
CA LEU A 91 12.17 -2.46 -7.83
C LEU A 91 11.35 -3.54 -7.10
N LEU A 92 12.02 -4.58 -6.62
CA LEU A 92 11.40 -5.68 -5.87
C LEU A 92 10.74 -5.19 -4.58
N GLU A 93 11.43 -4.34 -3.83
CA GLU A 93 10.90 -3.72 -2.62
C GLU A 93 9.71 -2.80 -2.93
N ALA A 94 9.86 -1.93 -3.93
CA ALA A 94 8.80 -1.00 -4.30
C ALA A 94 7.53 -1.71 -4.79
N ILE A 95 7.66 -2.80 -5.56
CA ILE A 95 6.51 -3.60 -5.99
C ILE A 95 5.90 -4.39 -4.83
N GLN A 96 6.72 -4.96 -3.92
CA GLN A 96 6.24 -5.65 -2.72
C GLN A 96 5.42 -4.71 -1.83
N ASN A 97 5.90 -3.50 -1.58
CA ASN A 97 5.19 -2.49 -0.80
C ASN A 97 3.85 -2.12 -1.46
N THR A 98 3.86 -1.95 -2.78
CA THR A 98 2.64 -1.66 -3.55
C THR A 98 1.61 -2.81 -3.45
N VAL A 99 2.07 -4.06 -3.54
CA VAL A 99 1.21 -5.25 -3.38
C VAL A 99 0.62 -5.30 -1.98
N ASN A 100 1.44 -5.07 -0.95
CA ASN A 100 1.03 -5.13 0.45
C ASN A 100 -0.03 -4.08 0.78
N GLU A 101 0.21 -2.82 0.38
CA GLU A 101 -0.71 -1.72 0.60
C GLU A 101 -2.04 -1.92 -0.15
N LEU A 102 -1.99 -2.32 -1.43
CA LEU A 102 -3.22 -2.61 -2.18
C LEU A 102 -3.99 -3.79 -1.56
N GLN A 103 -3.28 -4.83 -1.12
CA GLN A 103 -3.90 -5.97 -0.44
C GLN A 103 -4.53 -5.56 0.89
N ALA A 104 -3.88 -4.67 1.66
CA ALA A 104 -4.41 -4.14 2.91
C ALA A 104 -5.72 -3.37 2.65
N ALA A 105 -5.71 -2.42 1.72
CA ALA A 105 -6.89 -1.64 1.35
C ALA A 105 -8.06 -2.55 0.90
N LEU A 106 -7.80 -3.53 0.03
CA LEU A 106 -8.79 -4.51 -0.42
C LEU A 106 -9.36 -5.34 0.73
N THR A 107 -8.51 -5.72 1.69
CA THR A 107 -8.92 -6.53 2.83
C THR A 107 -9.85 -5.73 3.71
N VAL A 108 -9.45 -4.53 4.14
CA VAL A 108 -10.27 -3.68 4.99
C VAL A 108 -11.60 -3.34 4.30
N ALA A 109 -11.56 -2.85 3.06
CA ALA A 109 -12.76 -2.53 2.29
C ALA A 109 -13.73 -3.73 2.16
N SER A 110 -13.21 -4.94 1.96
CA SER A 110 -14.04 -6.14 1.87
C SER A 110 -14.77 -6.48 3.18
N THR A 111 -14.19 -6.15 4.34
CA THR A 111 -14.82 -6.37 5.65
C THR A 111 -15.98 -5.43 5.94
N LEU A 112 -15.96 -4.24 5.32
CA LEU A 112 -17.07 -3.28 5.41
C LEU A 112 -18.30 -3.76 4.64
N ILE A 113 -18.13 -4.74 3.74
CA ILE A 113 -19.01 -5.64 2.95
C ILE A 113 -19.95 -6.66 3.65
N PRO A 114 -21.22 -6.41 4.06
CA PRO A 114 -22.06 -7.46 4.64
C PRO A 114 -22.21 -8.63 3.68
N LEU A 115 -22.23 -9.86 4.22
CA LEU A 115 -22.43 -11.10 3.48
C LEU A 115 -21.31 -11.47 2.49
N ARG A 116 -20.23 -10.69 2.42
CA ARG A 116 -19.07 -11.01 1.58
C ARG A 116 -18.18 -12.07 2.25
N SER A 117 -18.12 -13.24 1.66
CA SER A 117 -17.27 -14.36 2.11
C SER A 117 -15.94 -14.47 1.37
N THR A 118 -15.78 -13.72 0.27
CA THR A 118 -14.60 -13.77 -0.59
C THR A 118 -14.11 -12.37 -0.95
N TRP A 119 -12.80 -12.24 -1.01
CA TRP A 119 -12.13 -11.01 -1.40
C TRP A 119 -11.01 -11.29 -2.40
N TYR A 120 -10.71 -10.29 -3.22
CA TYR A 120 -9.63 -10.36 -4.19
C TYR A 120 -8.26 -10.41 -3.50
N ARG A 121 -7.41 -11.34 -3.95
CA ARG A 121 -6.00 -11.44 -3.55
C ARG A 121 -5.08 -10.98 -4.68
N VAL A 122 -4.20 -10.03 -4.40
CA VAL A 122 -3.29 -9.44 -5.39
C VAL A 122 -2.24 -10.48 -5.80
N ASP A 123 -1.55 -11.10 -4.85
CA ASP A 123 -0.64 -12.22 -5.09
C ASP A 123 -1.08 -13.46 -4.28
N PRO A 124 -1.83 -14.40 -4.87
CA PRO A 124 -2.26 -15.59 -4.18
C PRO A 124 -1.07 -16.48 -3.82
N ASN A 125 -0.90 -16.77 -2.53
CA ASN A 125 0.15 -17.66 -2.00
C ASN A 125 1.57 -17.21 -2.41
N ASP A 126 1.80 -15.91 -2.54
CA ASP A 126 3.09 -15.31 -2.91
C ASP A 126 3.69 -15.84 -4.23
N THR A 127 2.83 -16.39 -5.12
CA THR A 127 3.24 -17.09 -6.34
C THR A 127 4.08 -16.19 -7.24
N PHE A 128 3.69 -14.93 -7.39
CA PHE A 128 4.41 -14.01 -8.28
C PHE A 128 5.63 -13.43 -7.59
N MET A 129 5.50 -12.97 -6.36
CA MET A 129 6.60 -12.38 -5.60
C MET A 129 7.75 -13.37 -5.40
N ASP A 130 7.46 -14.66 -5.17
CA ASP A 130 8.51 -15.68 -5.02
C ASP A 130 9.28 -15.91 -6.32
N LEU A 131 8.60 -15.90 -7.47
CA LEU A 131 9.27 -15.96 -8.77
C LEU A 131 10.10 -14.70 -9.07
N LEU A 132 9.64 -13.54 -8.62
CA LEU A 132 10.36 -12.27 -8.81
C LEU A 132 11.58 -12.14 -7.89
N LYS A 133 11.55 -12.78 -6.71
CA LYS A 133 12.70 -12.88 -5.79
C LYS A 133 13.80 -13.78 -6.36
N GLY A 134 13.45 -14.78 -7.15
CA GLY A 134 14.45 -15.64 -7.79
C GLY A 134 13.84 -16.73 -8.67
N THR A 135 14.38 -16.87 -9.87
CA THR A 135 14.06 -18.00 -10.75
C THR A 135 15.23 -18.29 -11.68
N ASN A 136 15.44 -19.56 -12.04
CA ASN A 136 16.46 -19.95 -13.01
C ASN A 136 16.04 -19.72 -14.47
N ASN A 137 14.89 -19.07 -14.71
CA ASN A 137 14.33 -18.86 -16.03
C ASN A 137 13.83 -17.43 -16.21
N VAL A 138 14.56 -16.62 -16.98
CA VAL A 138 14.20 -15.23 -17.29
C VAL A 138 12.81 -15.10 -17.96
N LYS A 139 12.35 -16.11 -18.72
CA LYS A 139 11.00 -16.10 -19.30
C LYS A 139 9.93 -16.25 -18.21
N LEU A 140 10.23 -17.05 -17.19
CA LEU A 140 9.33 -17.23 -16.04
C LEU A 140 9.31 -15.96 -15.17
N LEU A 141 10.45 -15.29 -14.99
CA LEU A 141 10.52 -13.98 -14.33
C LEU A 141 9.63 -12.95 -15.05
N ASN A 142 9.76 -12.85 -16.37
CA ASN A 142 8.94 -11.94 -17.19
C ASN A 142 7.45 -12.30 -17.15
N ALA A 143 7.11 -13.59 -17.18
CA ALA A 143 5.73 -14.05 -17.05
C ALA A 143 5.16 -13.70 -15.67
N ALA A 144 5.97 -13.84 -14.61
CA ALA A 144 5.60 -13.48 -13.26
C ALA A 144 5.33 -11.98 -13.14
N TRP A 145 6.21 -11.13 -13.70
CA TRP A 145 6.02 -9.69 -13.77
C TRP A 145 4.70 -9.32 -14.44
N ARG A 146 4.46 -9.81 -15.67
CA ARG A 146 3.21 -9.54 -16.41
C ARG A 146 1.98 -10.03 -15.67
N GLY A 147 2.07 -11.19 -15.03
CA GLY A 147 1.02 -11.76 -14.21
C GLY A 147 0.68 -10.86 -13.03
N LEU A 148 1.68 -10.44 -12.25
CA LEU A 148 1.51 -9.57 -11.09
C LEU A 148 0.95 -8.21 -11.49
N VAL A 149 1.51 -7.57 -12.52
CA VAL A 149 1.02 -6.29 -13.06
C VAL A 149 -0.45 -6.38 -13.46
N GLY A 150 -0.84 -7.44 -14.17
CA GLY A 150 -2.24 -7.70 -14.52
C GLY A 150 -3.13 -7.92 -13.30
N ARG A 151 -2.58 -8.37 -12.17
CA ARG A 151 -3.32 -8.50 -10.91
C ARG A 151 -3.41 -7.21 -10.11
N LEU A 152 -2.40 -6.35 -10.16
CA LEU A 152 -2.45 -4.99 -9.59
C LEU A 152 -3.57 -4.16 -10.24
N LYS A 153 -3.62 -4.13 -11.57
CA LYS A 153 -4.71 -3.44 -12.31
C LYS A 153 -6.09 -3.97 -11.93
N ARG A 154 -6.23 -5.28 -11.78
CA ARG A 154 -7.49 -5.90 -11.35
C ARG A 154 -7.81 -5.58 -9.90
N GLY A 155 -6.82 -5.59 -9.01
CA GLY A 155 -6.99 -5.23 -7.60
C GLY A 155 -7.55 -3.82 -7.44
N HIS A 156 -7.01 -2.85 -8.17
CA HIS A 156 -7.56 -1.49 -8.19
C HIS A 156 -9.04 -1.45 -8.58
N ARG A 157 -9.44 -2.14 -9.66
CA ARG A 157 -10.85 -2.22 -10.08
C ARG A 157 -11.75 -2.91 -9.06
N PHE A 158 -11.22 -3.89 -8.33
CA PHE A 158 -11.95 -4.52 -7.24
C PHE A 158 -12.14 -3.56 -6.06
N LEU A 159 -11.15 -2.73 -5.77
CA LEU A 159 -11.27 -1.70 -4.74
C LEU A 159 -12.35 -0.67 -5.12
N GLU A 160 -12.35 -0.18 -6.36
CA GLU A 160 -13.42 0.68 -6.89
C GLU A 160 -14.80 0.02 -6.75
N LYS A 161 -14.89 -1.26 -7.12
CA LYS A 161 -16.13 -2.02 -6.98
C LYS A 161 -16.59 -2.12 -5.52
N TYR A 162 -15.66 -2.29 -4.57
CA TYR A 162 -16.02 -2.35 -3.15
C TYR A 162 -16.54 -1.01 -2.64
N THR A 163 -15.98 0.10 -3.11
CA THR A 163 -16.47 1.44 -2.77
C THR A 163 -17.90 1.61 -3.27
N MET A 164 -18.15 1.29 -4.54
CA MET A 164 -19.49 1.37 -5.13
C MET A 164 -20.51 0.47 -4.42
N GLU A 165 -20.14 -0.77 -4.08
CA GLU A 165 -21.02 -1.69 -3.33
C GLU A 165 -21.28 -1.24 -1.89
N TYR A 166 -20.39 -0.45 -1.30
CA TYR A 166 -20.59 0.15 0.01
C TYR A 166 -21.56 1.34 -0.07
N GLU A 167 -21.40 2.21 -1.07
CA GLU A 167 -22.25 3.39 -1.31
C GLU A 167 -23.68 3.03 -1.74
N CYS A 168 -23.86 1.96 -2.51
CA CYS A 168 -25.17 1.53 -3.03
C CYS A 168 -26.04 0.80 -1.98
N ARG A 169 -25.72 0.92 -0.70
CA ARG A 169 -26.51 0.35 0.41
C ARG A 169 -27.56 1.33 0.91
#